data_AF-A0A2R3WJK6-F1
#
_entry.id   AF-A0A2R3WJK6-F1
#
_cell.length_a   1.000
_cell.length_b   1.000
_cell.length_c   1.000
_cell.angle_alpha   90.00
_cell.angle_beta   90.00
_cell.angle_gamma   90.00
#
_symmetry.space_group_name_H-M   'P 1'
#
loop_
_entity.id
_entity.type
_entity.pdbx_description
1 polymer ?
#
loop_
_entity_poly.entity_id
_entity_poly.type
_entity_poly.pdbx_seq_one_letter_code
_entity_poly.pdbx_strand_id
1 'polypeptide(L)'
;VDKFNALAGSTYDGKTIEEVIVAVANDADKKVLFNQAAQHFNHAFYFRCITPNGKAMPKSLESAITEQFGSVEKFKELFVQAGTNNFGSGWTWLC
;
A
#
# COMPACT_ATOMS: atom_id res chain seq x y z
N VAL A 1 1.24 6.24 13.47
CA VAL A 1 -0.11 6.39 14.05
C VAL A 1 -0.19 7.66 14.87
N ASP A 2 0.64 7.83 15.91
CA ASP A 2 0.55 8.99 16.82
C ASP A 2 0.67 10.35 16.11
N LYS A 3 1.64 10.50 15.20
CA LYS A 3 1.80 11.74 14.44
C LYS A 3 0.63 12.02 13.49
N PHE A 4 -0.01 10.97 12.95
CA PHE A 4 -1.24 11.12 12.18
C PHE A 4 -2.37 11.65 13.08
N ASN A 5 -2.60 11.00 14.22
CA ASN A 5 -3.65 11.40 15.17
C ASN A 5 -3.46 12.85 15.66
N ALA A 6 -2.22 13.24 15.97
CA ALA A 6 -1.90 14.61 16.40
C ALA A 6 -2.18 15.67 15.32
N LEU A 7 -1.94 15.35 14.05
CA LEU A 7 -2.17 16.27 12.92
C LEU A 7 -3.63 16.30 12.47
N ALA A 8 -4.35 15.18 12.56
CA ALA A 8 -5.76 15.09 12.21
C ALA A 8 -6.65 15.84 13.23
N GLY A 9 -6.27 15.80 14.51
CA GLY A 9 -7.11 16.27 15.60
C GLY A 9 -8.47 15.56 15.55
N SER A 10 -9.56 16.30 15.80
CA SER A 10 -10.92 15.79 15.67
C SER A 10 -11.55 16.01 14.29
N THR A 11 -10.80 16.60 13.34
CA THR A 11 -11.32 17.02 12.02
C THR A 11 -11.84 15.84 11.19
N TYR A 12 -11.21 14.67 11.37
CA TYR A 12 -11.49 13.46 10.61
C TYR A 12 -12.02 12.32 11.49
N ASP A 13 -12.55 12.65 12.67
CA ASP A 13 -13.12 11.63 13.55
C ASP A 13 -14.28 10.90 12.85
N GLY A 14 -14.26 9.56 12.95
CA GLY A 14 -15.23 8.69 12.30
C GLY A 14 -15.01 8.46 10.80
N LYS A 15 -13.99 9.09 10.19
CA LYS A 15 -13.58 8.81 8.81
C LYS A 15 -12.66 7.60 8.71
N THR A 16 -12.76 6.85 7.62
CA THR A 16 -11.78 5.81 7.32
C THR A 16 -10.46 6.45 6.87
N ILE A 17 -9.36 5.70 6.97
CA ILE A 17 -8.05 6.21 6.57
C ILE A 17 -8.01 6.54 5.07
N GLU A 18 -8.72 5.77 4.24
CA GLU A 18 -8.85 5.98 2.81
C GLU A 18 -9.58 7.29 2.48
N GLU A 19 -10.68 7.58 3.19
CA GLU A 19 -11.40 8.85 3.05
C GLU A 19 -10.48 10.03 3.38
N VAL A 20 -9.68 9.92 4.44
CA VAL A 20 -8.73 10.98 4.82
C VAL A 20 -7.65 11.14 3.75
N ILE A 21 -7.05 10.06 3.27
CA ILE A 21 -6.01 10.09 2.22
C ILE A 21 -6.53 10.82 0.98
N VAL A 22 -7.71 10.44 0.49
CA VAL A 22 -8.31 11.04 -0.72
C VAL A 22 -8.63 12.52 -0.49
N ALA A 23 -9.18 12.87 0.68
CA ALA A 23 -9.55 14.24 1.01
C ALA A 23 -8.35 15.21 1.02
N VAL A 24 -7.15 14.72 1.35
CA VAL A 24 -5.95 15.57 1.51
C VAL A 24 -4.89 15.37 0.43
N ALA A 25 -5.12 14.48 -0.55
CA ALA A 25 -4.11 14.02 -1.52
C ALA A 25 -3.43 15.13 -2.34
N ASN A 26 -4.19 16.17 -2.69
CA ASN A 26 -3.71 17.27 -3.55
C ASN A 26 -3.67 18.62 -2.82
N ASP A 27 -3.77 18.61 -1.49
CA ASP A 27 -3.71 19.80 -0.66
C ASP A 27 -2.27 20.04 -0.19
N ALA A 28 -1.63 21.07 -0.75
CA ALA A 28 -0.25 21.41 -0.47
C ALA A 28 -0.01 21.76 1.01
N ASP A 29 -1.00 22.36 1.68
CA ASP A 29 -0.92 22.74 3.09
C ASP A 29 -1.08 21.53 4.02
N LYS A 30 -1.69 20.44 3.53
CA LYS A 30 -1.89 19.18 4.27
C LYS A 30 -0.91 18.08 3.88
N LYS A 31 0.17 18.39 3.17
CA LYS A 31 1.17 17.40 2.70
C LYS A 31 1.72 16.51 3.82
N VAL A 32 1.98 17.07 5.01
CA VAL A 32 2.47 16.26 6.14
C VAL A 32 1.40 15.29 6.63
N LEU A 33 0.14 15.74 6.73
CA LEU A 33 -0.99 14.89 7.11
C LEU A 33 -1.22 13.79 6.07
N PHE A 34 -1.20 14.12 4.77
CA PHE A 34 -1.25 13.14 3.69
C PHE A 34 -0.18 12.06 3.86
N ASN A 35 1.08 12.47 4.05
CA ASN A 35 2.19 11.53 4.20
C ASN A 35 1.98 10.61 5.41
N GLN A 36 1.49 11.10 6.54
CA GLN A 36 1.24 10.25 7.71
C GLN A 36 0.04 9.30 7.50
N ALA A 37 -1.03 9.78 6.87
CA ALA A 37 -2.22 8.99 6.58
C ALA A 37 -1.90 7.86 5.58
N ALA A 38 -1.28 8.21 4.45
CA ALA A 38 -0.86 7.27 3.43
C ALA A 38 0.14 6.24 3.97
N GLN A 39 1.14 6.67 4.74
CA GLN A 39 2.07 5.72 5.35
C GLN A 39 1.37 4.80 6.36
N HIS A 40 0.41 5.28 7.15
CA HIS A 40 -0.35 4.40 8.05
C HIS A 40 -1.09 3.30 7.26
N PHE A 41 -1.80 3.69 6.20
CA PHE A 41 -2.47 2.75 5.30
C PHE A 41 -1.50 1.76 4.66
N ASN A 42 -0.40 2.25 4.09
CA ASN A 42 0.57 1.41 3.38
C ASN A 42 1.18 0.34 4.28
N HIS A 43 1.58 0.70 5.52
CA HIS A 43 2.11 -0.26 6.48
C HIS A 43 1.04 -1.25 6.94
N ALA A 44 -0.17 -0.79 7.24
CA ALA A 44 -1.27 -1.66 7.65
C ALA A 44 -1.60 -2.68 6.55
N PHE A 45 -1.59 -2.26 5.29
CA PHE A 45 -1.77 -3.16 4.14
C PHE A 45 -0.61 -4.16 4.04
N TYR A 46 0.64 -3.70 4.07
CA TYR A 46 1.82 -4.54 3.98
C TYR A 46 1.84 -5.65 5.05
N PHE A 47 1.55 -5.32 6.30
CA PHE A 47 1.54 -6.31 7.37
C PHE A 47 0.40 -7.34 7.23
N ARG A 48 -0.70 -6.98 6.56
CA ARG A 48 -1.78 -7.92 6.23
C ARG A 48 -1.43 -8.84 5.05
N CYS A 49 -0.43 -8.50 4.24
CA CYS A 49 0.06 -9.34 3.14
C CYS A 49 0.96 -10.49 3.61
N ILE A 50 1.48 -10.44 4.83
CA ILE A 50 2.43 -11.42 5.35
C ILE A 50 1.85 -12.23 6.51
N THR A 51 2.30 -13.47 6.63
CA THR A 51 1.94 -14.40 7.72
C THR A 51 3.06 -15.42 7.89
N PRO A 52 3.30 -15.97 9.09
CA PRO A 52 4.26 -17.06 9.27
C PRO A 52 3.98 -18.20 8.27
N ASN A 53 5.03 -18.69 7.61
CA ASN A 53 5.00 -19.78 6.61
C ASN A 53 4.21 -19.48 5.31
N GLY A 54 3.64 -18.27 5.17
CA GLY A 54 2.84 -17.91 4.01
C GLY A 54 1.51 -18.68 3.89
N LYS A 55 0.79 -18.44 2.80
CA LYS A 55 -0.40 -19.21 2.39
C LYS A 55 -0.29 -19.53 0.91
N ALA A 56 -0.85 -20.67 0.52
CA ALA A 56 -0.93 -21.05 -0.89
C ALA A 56 -1.76 -20.02 -1.67
N MET A 57 -1.33 -19.72 -2.90
CA MET A 57 -2.04 -18.82 -3.79
C MET A 57 -3.38 -19.44 -4.21
N PRO A 58 -4.51 -18.72 -4.10
CA PRO A 58 -5.78 -19.19 -4.65
C PRO A 58 -5.72 -19.32 -6.18
N LYS A 59 -6.38 -20.33 -6.75
CA LYS A 59 -6.37 -20.58 -8.22
C LYS A 59 -6.83 -19.38 -9.04
N SER A 60 -7.83 -18.63 -8.57
CA SER A 60 -8.32 -17.44 -9.26
C SER A 60 -7.24 -16.35 -9.39
N LEU A 61 -6.43 -16.16 -8.34
CA LEU A 61 -5.30 -15.23 -8.35
C LEU A 61 -4.17 -15.73 -9.25
N GLU A 62 -3.85 -17.02 -9.19
CA GLU A 62 -2.85 -17.64 -10.06
C GLU A 62 -3.21 -17.47 -11.54
N SER A 63 -4.48 -17.70 -11.91
CA SER A 63 -4.96 -17.50 -13.27
C SER A 63 -4.86 -16.04 -13.71
N ALA A 64 -5.29 -15.09 -12.87
CA ALA A 64 -5.20 -13.66 -13.20
C ALA A 64 -3.75 -13.20 -13.38
N ILE A 65 -2.83 -13.65 -12.50
CA ILE A 65 -1.40 -13.35 -12.64
C ILE A 65 -0.83 -13.98 -13.91
N THR A 66 -1.17 -15.23 -14.20
CA THR A 66 -0.68 -15.93 -15.39
C THR A 66 -1.19 -15.27 -16.67
N GLU A 67 -2.44 -14.85 -16.71
CA GLU A 67 -3.02 -14.11 -17.84
C GLU A 67 -2.32 -12.77 -18.07
N GLN A 68 -2.04 -12.02 -17.00
CA GLN A 68 -1.46 -10.68 -17.10
C GLN A 68 0.07 -10.69 -17.32
N PHE A 69 0.79 -11.64 -16.74
CA PHE A 69 2.25 -11.65 -16.67
C PHE A 69 2.91 -12.87 -17.33
N GLY A 70 2.11 -13.80 -17.87
CA GLY A 70 2.57 -15.02 -18.52
C GLY A 70 2.82 -16.19 -17.56
N SER A 71 3.37 -15.93 -16.37
CA SER A 71 3.47 -16.91 -15.28
C SER A 71 3.66 -16.24 -13.92
N VAL A 72 3.44 -16.99 -12.83
CA VAL A 72 3.70 -16.53 -11.46
C VAL A 72 5.19 -16.25 -11.23
N GLU A 73 6.08 -17.08 -11.78
CA GLU A 73 7.52 -16.86 -11.74
C GLU A 73 7.88 -15.55 -12.42
N LYS A 74 7.31 -15.29 -13.61
CA LYS A 74 7.59 -14.07 -14.35
C LYS A 74 7.12 -12.82 -13.61
N PHE A 75 5.94 -12.90 -13.01
CA PHE A 75 5.44 -11.85 -12.12
C PHE A 75 6.41 -11.57 -10.96
N LYS A 76 6.90 -12.60 -10.27
CA LYS A 76 7.84 -12.43 -9.15
C LYS A 76 9.14 -11.74 -9.59
N GLU A 77 9.70 -12.13 -10.73
CA GLU A 77 10.89 -11.47 -11.30
C GLU A 77 10.64 -9.97 -11.55
N LEU A 78 9.54 -9.64 -12.23
CA LEU A 78 9.18 -8.27 -12.56
C LEU A 78 8.91 -7.43 -11.30
N PHE A 79 8.22 -8.01 -10.32
CA PHE A 79 7.91 -7.34 -9.06
C PHE A 79 9.17 -7.06 -8.24
N VAL A 80 10.11 -8.01 -8.18
CA VAL A 80 11.43 -7.83 -7.53
C VAL A 80 12.26 -6.77 -8.26
N GLN A 81 12.26 -6.78 -9.59
CA GLN A 81 12.95 -5.76 -10.39
C GLN A 81 12.36 -4.36 -10.13
N ALA A 82 11.04 -4.23 -10.10
CA ALA A 82 10.36 -2.98 -9.79
C ALA A 82 10.71 -2.48 -8.38
N GLY A 83 10.72 -3.37 -7.38
CA GLY A 83 11.17 -3.04 -6.01
C GLY A 83 12.63 -2.60 -5.94
N THR A 84 13.52 -3.30 -6.65
CA THR A 84 14.96 -2.99 -6.68
C THR A 84 15.24 -1.64 -7.34
N ASN A 85 14.48 -1.31 -8.39
CA ASN A 85 14.61 -0.06 -9.13
C ASN A 85 13.80 1.10 -8.53
N ASN A 86 13.06 0.87 -7.43
CA ASN A 86 12.34 1.91 -6.71
C ASN A 86 13.33 2.70 -5.84
N PHE A 87 13.99 3.68 -6.43
CA PHE A 87 15.09 4.39 -5.79
C PHE A 87 14.63 5.21 -4.58
N GLY A 88 15.26 4.96 -3.43
CA GLY A 88 14.94 5.63 -2.16
C GLY A 88 13.86 4.90 -1.37
N SER A 89 13.11 5.64 -0.55
CA SER A 89 12.01 5.07 0.23
C SER A 89 10.72 5.05 -0.59
N GLY A 90 10.09 3.89 -0.72
CA GLY A 90 8.90 3.73 -1.54
C GLY A 90 8.16 2.43 -1.29
N TRP A 91 7.13 2.23 -2.11
CA TRP A 91 6.28 1.03 -2.12
C TRP A 91 6.12 0.51 -3.54
N THR A 92 6.13 -0.81 -3.70
CA THR A 92 5.84 -1.50 -4.96
C THR A 92 4.54 -2.30 -4.79
N TRP A 93 3.60 -2.14 -5.71
CA TRP A 93 2.24 -2.64 -5.58
C TRP A 93 1.86 -3.56 -6.74
N LEU A 94 1.02 -4.56 -6.43
CA LEU A 94 0.20 -5.28 -7.40
C LEU A 94 -1.25 -4.81 -7.13
N CYS A 95 -1.88 -4.22 -8.13
CA CYS A 95 -3.21 -3.61 -8.03
C CYS A 95 -4.17 -4.21 -9.06
#